data_AF-A0A7V2ATW4-F1
#
_entry.id   AF-A0A7V2ATW4-F1
#
_cell.length_a   1.000
_cell.length_b   1.000
_cell.length_c   1.000
_cell.angle_alpha   90.00
_cell.angle_beta   90.00
_cell.angle_gamma   90.00
#
_symmetry.space_group_name_H-M   'P 1'
#
loop_
_entity.id
_entity.type
_entity.pdbx_description
1 polymer ?
#
loop_
_entity_poly.entity_id
_entity_poly.type
_entity_poly.pdbx_seq_one_letter_code
_entity_poly.pdbx_strand_id
1 'polypeptide(L)'
;MEIKNKPVKPKGKLGVLTPGMGAVATTFIAGVESVRRGLAKPIGSLTQMGTIRLGKRTDNRSPMIKDFVPLAELDDLVFGGWDIFEDNTYEAAIKAGVLEKELLEGVKDFLSGIKPMKAVFDQKYVKKLHGEWVKKGDNWYDLAGQLMDDMKEFKKKNGCDRLVVVWCASTEIFIKPTAAHATIESFEKAMKENSPDITPSMVYAYAALKMGIPFANGAPNLTTDIPALMELAKANNAPICGKDFKTGQTLMKTILAPGLKARMIGLNGWFSTNILGNRDGEVLDDPESFKTKEESKLSVLEHILQPKLYPELYDNFYHKVRINYYPPRGDNKEGWDNIDIFGWLGYPMQIKIDFLCRDSILAAPIVLDLALFMDLAQRIGFRGIQEWLSFYFKSPQHAPALYPEHDLFIQLMKLKNTLRYIQGEDMITHLGQEYYD
;
A
#
# COMPACT_ATOMS: atom_id res chain seq x y z
N MET A 1 -5.25 -18.42 7.56
CA MET A 1 -5.06 -18.49 6.10
C MET A 1 -4.77 -19.95 5.80
N GLU A 2 -5.57 -20.60 4.98
CA GLU A 2 -5.40 -22.02 4.63
C GLU A 2 -5.14 -22.10 3.12
N ILE A 3 -4.12 -22.86 2.72
CA ILE A 3 -3.78 -23.06 1.30
C ILE A 3 -4.79 -24.04 0.72
N LYS A 4 -5.71 -23.55 -0.13
CA LYS A 4 -6.73 -24.39 -0.77
C LYS A 4 -6.25 -24.99 -2.07
N ASN A 5 -5.39 -24.26 -2.79
CA ASN A 5 -4.83 -24.69 -4.05
C ASN A 5 -3.31 -24.69 -3.94
N LYS A 6 -2.66 -25.73 -4.47
CA LYS A 6 -1.20 -25.76 -4.58
C LYS A 6 -0.70 -24.52 -5.34
N PRO A 7 0.41 -23.90 -4.92
CA PRO A 7 0.99 -22.78 -5.66
C PRO A 7 1.47 -23.28 -7.02
N VAL A 8 0.80 -22.86 -8.09
CA VAL A 8 1.16 -23.18 -9.48
C VAL A 8 1.55 -21.92 -10.23
N LYS A 9 2.35 -22.07 -11.29
CA LYS A 9 2.67 -20.96 -12.19
C LYS A 9 1.38 -20.30 -12.70
N PRO A 10 1.31 -18.95 -12.71
CA PRO A 10 0.16 -18.24 -13.24
C PRO A 10 -0.01 -18.55 -14.74
N LYS A 11 -1.26 -18.52 -15.23
CA LYS A 11 -1.60 -18.79 -16.63
C LYS A 11 -2.17 -17.54 -17.28
N GLY A 12 -1.56 -17.03 -18.34
CA GLY A 12 -2.02 -15.84 -19.05
C GLY A 12 -1.97 -14.55 -18.23
N LYS A 13 -2.50 -13.47 -18.79
CA LYS A 13 -2.17 -12.09 -18.40
C LYS A 13 -2.86 -11.64 -17.10
N LEU A 14 -2.15 -10.85 -16.31
CA LEU A 14 -2.65 -10.20 -15.10
C LEU A 14 -2.90 -8.72 -15.37
N GLY A 15 -4.16 -8.30 -15.33
CA GLY A 15 -4.51 -6.88 -15.35
C GLY A 15 -4.27 -6.23 -13.99
N VAL A 16 -3.48 -5.16 -13.95
CA VAL A 16 -3.26 -4.32 -12.77
C VAL A 16 -3.98 -3.00 -12.98
N LEU A 17 -5.04 -2.79 -12.20
CA LEU A 17 -5.91 -1.62 -12.30
C LEU A 17 -5.65 -0.64 -11.14
N THR A 18 -5.35 0.61 -11.47
CA THR A 18 -5.06 1.64 -10.45
C THR A 18 -6.07 2.78 -10.50
N PRO A 19 -7.03 2.86 -9.55
CA PRO A 19 -7.73 4.11 -9.28
C PRO A 19 -6.71 5.17 -8.87
N GLY A 20 -6.67 6.28 -9.60
CA GLY A 20 -5.64 7.33 -9.51
C GLY A 20 -4.41 6.98 -10.35
N MET A 21 -4.46 7.26 -11.65
CA MET A 21 -3.33 7.13 -12.58
C MET A 21 -2.39 8.36 -12.52
N GLY A 22 -2.11 8.82 -11.29
CA GLY A 22 -1.21 9.94 -11.00
C GLY A 22 0.24 9.50 -10.80
N ALA A 23 1.01 10.30 -10.04
CA ALA A 23 2.47 10.17 -9.90
C ALA A 23 2.95 8.75 -9.52
N VAL A 24 2.33 8.11 -8.54
CA VAL A 24 2.72 6.75 -8.10
C VAL A 24 2.45 5.72 -9.20
N ALA A 25 1.25 5.73 -9.78
CA ALA A 25 0.83 4.78 -10.80
C ALA A 25 1.65 4.92 -12.08
N THR A 26 1.89 6.15 -12.56
CA THR A 26 2.70 6.38 -13.76
C THR A 26 4.16 6.02 -13.54
N THR A 27 4.72 6.30 -12.36
CA THR A 27 6.08 5.88 -11.98
C THR A 27 6.20 4.35 -11.94
N PHE A 28 5.20 3.66 -11.39
CA PHE A 28 5.12 2.20 -11.40
C PHE A 28 5.07 1.63 -12.81
N ILE A 29 4.16 2.10 -13.67
CA ILE A 29 3.98 1.58 -15.03
C ILE A 29 5.24 1.83 -15.87
N ALA A 30 5.78 3.05 -15.84
CA ALA A 30 7.00 3.40 -16.53
C ALA A 30 8.21 2.60 -16.02
N GLY A 31 8.30 2.39 -14.71
CA GLY A 31 9.34 1.59 -14.08
C GLY A 31 9.31 0.12 -14.52
N VAL A 32 8.13 -0.52 -14.54
CA VAL A 32 8.00 -1.90 -15.02
C VAL A 32 8.37 -2.00 -16.49
N GLU A 33 7.85 -1.10 -17.35
CA GLU A 33 8.17 -1.13 -18.78
C GLU A 33 9.66 -0.89 -19.05
N SER A 34 10.30 0.01 -18.30
CA SER A 34 11.75 0.23 -18.39
C SER A 34 12.54 -1.03 -18.02
N VAL A 35 12.09 -1.79 -17.02
CA VAL A 35 12.71 -3.06 -16.64
C VAL A 35 12.51 -4.13 -17.73
N ARG A 36 11.32 -4.24 -18.32
CA ARG A 36 11.06 -5.17 -19.44
C ARG A 36 11.96 -4.91 -20.64
N ARG A 37 12.21 -3.63 -20.95
CA ARG A 37 13.11 -3.21 -22.05
C ARG A 37 14.60 -3.28 -21.70
N GLY A 38 14.95 -3.69 -20.47
CA GLY A 38 16.33 -3.73 -20.00
C GLY A 38 16.97 -2.35 -19.79
N LEU A 39 16.17 -1.28 -19.74
CA LEU A 39 16.63 0.10 -19.52
C LEU A 39 16.91 0.38 -18.03
N ALA A 40 16.31 -0.38 -17.12
CA ALA A 40 16.43 -0.20 -15.68
C ALA A 40 16.39 -1.53 -14.92
N LYS A 41 16.71 -1.48 -13.62
CA LYS A 41 16.55 -2.60 -12.66
C LYS A 41 15.38 -2.30 -11.70
N PRO A 42 14.66 -3.32 -11.20
CA PRO A 42 13.51 -3.16 -10.32
C PRO A 42 13.92 -2.87 -8.86
N ILE A 43 14.74 -1.83 -8.64
CA ILE A 43 15.29 -1.48 -7.33
C ILE A 43 14.17 -1.11 -6.36
N GLY A 44 14.24 -1.66 -5.14
CA GLY A 44 13.25 -1.46 -4.09
C GLY A 44 12.13 -2.50 -4.07
N SER A 45 11.97 -3.31 -5.13
CA SER A 45 10.98 -4.40 -5.14
C SER A 45 11.52 -5.65 -4.44
N LEU A 46 10.83 -6.08 -3.38
CA LEU A 46 11.18 -7.30 -2.65
C LEU A 46 10.88 -8.55 -3.48
N THR A 47 9.80 -8.55 -4.27
CA THR A 47 9.47 -9.70 -5.12
C THR A 47 10.53 -9.93 -6.19
N GLN A 48 11.05 -8.85 -6.79
CA GLN A 48 11.97 -8.94 -7.92
C GLN A 48 13.43 -9.09 -7.52
N MET A 49 13.86 -8.47 -6.41
CA MET A 49 15.26 -8.43 -5.99
C MET A 49 15.55 -9.14 -4.66
N GLY A 50 14.52 -9.46 -3.88
CA GLY A 50 14.70 -10.09 -2.57
C GLY A 50 15.07 -11.56 -2.65
N THR A 51 15.86 -12.02 -1.69
CA THR A 51 16.15 -13.44 -1.47
C THR A 51 15.45 -13.98 -0.23
N ILE A 52 15.28 -15.29 -0.18
CA ILE A 52 14.67 -16.00 0.95
C ILE A 52 15.54 -17.18 1.36
N ARG A 53 16.06 -17.17 2.59
CA ARG A 53 16.81 -18.31 3.13
C ARG A 53 15.89 -19.50 3.34
N LEU A 54 16.29 -20.68 2.90
CA LEU A 54 15.60 -21.95 3.14
C LEU A 54 16.51 -22.87 3.97
N GLY A 55 15.92 -23.61 4.90
CA GLY A 55 16.68 -24.51 5.78
C GLY A 55 17.80 -23.83 6.58
N LYS A 56 18.90 -24.56 6.74
CA LYS A 56 20.03 -24.17 7.59
C LYS A 56 20.89 -23.09 6.93
N ARG A 57 21.61 -22.31 7.75
CA ARG A 57 22.59 -21.32 7.28
C ARG A 57 23.73 -21.97 6.49
N THR A 58 24.09 -23.20 6.85
CA THR A 58 25.16 -23.99 6.21
C THR A 58 24.75 -24.53 4.84
N ASP A 59 23.46 -24.64 4.55
CA ASP A 59 22.98 -25.19 3.28
C ASP A 59 23.14 -24.20 2.12
N ASN A 60 23.40 -22.93 2.41
CA ASN A 60 23.52 -21.84 1.43
C ASN A 60 22.34 -21.74 0.44
N ARG A 61 21.14 -22.21 0.82
CA ARG A 61 19.92 -22.09 0.01
C ARG A 61 19.28 -20.73 0.24
N SER A 62 19.54 -19.78 -0.64
CA SER A 62 18.90 -18.45 -0.62
C SER A 62 18.44 -18.03 -2.02
N PRO A 63 17.47 -18.72 -2.63
CA PRO A 63 16.93 -18.34 -3.94
C PRO A 63 16.32 -16.94 -3.90
N MET A 64 16.17 -16.34 -5.09
CA MET A 64 15.35 -15.14 -5.25
C MET A 64 13.89 -15.48 -4.96
N ILE A 65 13.14 -14.52 -4.42
CA ILE A 65 11.72 -14.71 -4.11
C ILE A 65 10.92 -15.07 -5.38
N LYS A 66 11.16 -14.36 -6.49
CA LYS A 66 10.53 -14.66 -7.80
C LYS A 66 10.82 -16.06 -8.34
N ASP A 67 11.96 -16.65 -7.98
CA ASP A 67 12.32 -18.02 -8.41
C ASP A 67 11.78 -19.08 -7.44
N PHE A 68 11.41 -18.68 -6.23
CA PHE A 68 10.90 -19.55 -5.17
C PHE A 68 9.37 -19.66 -5.16
N VAL A 69 8.65 -18.54 -5.34
CA VAL A 69 7.19 -18.53 -5.40
C VAL A 69 6.69 -18.21 -6.81
N PRO A 70 5.63 -18.87 -7.30
CA PRO A 70 5.14 -18.70 -8.66
C PRO A 70 4.36 -17.39 -8.80
N LEU A 71 5.07 -16.28 -8.98
CA LEU A 71 4.52 -14.95 -9.26
C LEU A 71 4.25 -14.77 -10.76
N ALA A 72 3.43 -13.79 -11.12
CA ALA A 72 3.30 -13.38 -12.51
C ALA A 72 4.60 -12.75 -12.99
N GLU A 73 5.01 -13.08 -14.22
CA GLU A 73 6.17 -12.45 -14.83
C GLU A 73 5.83 -11.00 -15.20
N LEU A 74 6.86 -10.15 -15.25
CA LEU A 74 6.64 -8.76 -15.60
C LEU A 74 5.99 -8.63 -16.98
N ASP A 75 6.35 -9.45 -17.97
CA ASP A 75 5.79 -9.40 -19.32
C ASP A 75 4.30 -9.79 -19.40
N ASP A 76 3.77 -10.46 -18.38
CA ASP A 76 2.36 -10.85 -18.30
C ASP A 76 1.45 -9.76 -17.72
N LEU A 77 2.02 -8.66 -17.21
CA LEU A 77 1.25 -7.57 -16.62
C LEU A 77 0.61 -6.68 -17.70
N VAL A 78 -0.65 -6.31 -17.52
CA VAL A 78 -1.35 -5.33 -18.36
C VAL A 78 -1.88 -4.21 -17.48
N PHE A 79 -1.62 -2.96 -17.85
CA PHE A 79 -1.95 -1.82 -17.00
C PHE A 79 -3.20 -1.08 -17.48
N GLY A 80 -3.99 -0.62 -16.52
CA GLY A 80 -5.12 0.27 -16.75
C GLY A 80 -5.53 0.90 -15.43
N GLY A 81 -6.60 1.67 -15.45
CA GLY A 81 -7.08 2.34 -14.25
C GLY A 81 -8.04 3.46 -14.56
N TRP A 82 -8.27 4.28 -13.54
CA TRP A 82 -9.19 5.40 -13.59
C TRP A 82 -8.50 6.65 -13.10
N ASP A 83 -8.85 7.79 -13.69
CA ASP A 83 -8.42 9.08 -13.17
C ASP A 83 -9.49 10.12 -13.45
N ILE A 84 -9.44 11.23 -12.71
CA ILE A 84 -10.32 12.38 -12.87
C ILE A 84 -9.81 13.33 -13.97
N PHE A 85 -8.60 13.07 -14.48
CA PHE A 85 -7.99 13.71 -15.64
C PHE A 85 -7.92 12.74 -16.82
N GLU A 86 -8.03 13.26 -18.04
CA GLU A 86 -8.03 12.44 -19.27
C GLU A 86 -6.63 12.14 -19.84
N ASP A 87 -5.58 12.70 -19.23
CA ASP A 87 -4.18 12.54 -19.63
C ASP A 87 -3.82 11.06 -19.77
N ASN A 88 -3.16 10.69 -20.87
CA ASN A 88 -2.59 9.36 -20.97
C ASN A 88 -1.41 9.20 -19.99
N THR A 89 -0.97 7.95 -19.78
CA THR A 89 0.05 7.64 -18.76
C THR A 89 1.38 8.37 -19.01
N TYR A 90 1.75 8.63 -20.27
CA TYR A 90 2.94 9.41 -20.60
C TYR A 90 2.79 10.89 -20.21
N GLU A 91 1.68 11.52 -20.59
CA GLU A 91 1.37 12.91 -20.25
C GLU A 91 1.32 13.11 -18.74
N ALA A 92 0.65 12.21 -18.03
CA ALA A 92 0.57 12.22 -16.58
C ALA A 92 1.95 12.02 -15.92
N ALA A 93 2.82 11.15 -16.46
CA ALA A 93 4.19 10.97 -15.96
C ALA A 93 5.04 12.24 -16.14
N ILE A 94 4.96 12.88 -17.31
CA ILE A 94 5.67 14.13 -17.61
C ILE A 94 5.19 15.26 -16.67
N LYS A 95 3.88 15.39 -16.48
CA LYS A 95 3.29 16.37 -15.56
C LYS A 95 3.68 16.11 -14.09
N ALA A 96 3.76 14.84 -13.69
CA ALA A 96 4.16 14.47 -12.33
C ALA A 96 5.62 14.83 -12.02
N GLY A 97 6.51 14.81 -13.03
CA GLY A 97 7.89 15.26 -12.88
C GLY A 97 8.75 14.39 -11.94
N VAL A 98 8.37 13.12 -11.74
CA VAL A 98 9.09 12.18 -10.85
C VAL A 98 10.30 11.56 -11.54
N LEU A 99 10.10 11.10 -12.78
CA LEU A 99 11.09 10.41 -13.60
C LEU A 99 11.75 11.39 -14.58
N GLU A 100 13.00 11.11 -14.94
CA GLU A 100 13.72 11.86 -15.97
C GLU A 100 13.05 11.71 -17.33
N LYS A 101 13.06 12.77 -18.13
CA LYS A 101 12.38 12.80 -19.44
C LYS A 101 12.99 11.79 -20.40
N GLU A 102 14.31 11.62 -20.34
CA GLU A 102 15.08 10.70 -21.16
C GLU A 102 14.64 9.25 -20.93
N LEU A 103 14.38 8.88 -19.68
CA LEU A 103 13.83 7.56 -19.34
C LEU A 103 12.41 7.40 -19.88
N LEU A 104 11.55 8.43 -19.73
CA LEU A 104 10.17 8.41 -20.20
C LEU A 104 10.07 8.33 -21.73
N GLU A 105 10.95 9.01 -22.46
CA GLU A 105 11.03 8.93 -23.92
C GLU A 105 11.37 7.50 -24.39
N GLY A 106 12.19 6.75 -23.64
CA GLY A 106 12.52 5.36 -23.91
C GLY A 106 11.34 4.36 -23.81
N VAL A 107 10.23 4.77 -23.17
CA VAL A 107 9.03 3.95 -22.97
C VAL A 107 7.73 4.64 -23.41
N LYS A 108 7.85 5.75 -24.15
CA LYS A 108 6.73 6.63 -24.51
C LYS A 108 5.66 5.96 -25.35
N ASP A 109 6.07 5.16 -26.33
CA ASP A 109 5.16 4.39 -27.20
C ASP A 109 4.21 3.50 -26.38
N PHE A 110 4.73 2.87 -25.33
CA PHE A 110 3.93 2.05 -24.42
C PHE A 110 3.03 2.90 -23.53
N LEU A 111 3.58 3.93 -22.88
CA LEU A 111 2.84 4.77 -21.93
C LEU A 111 1.72 5.57 -22.59
N SER A 112 1.94 6.10 -23.80
CA SER A 112 0.91 6.85 -24.55
C SER A 112 -0.25 5.96 -24.98
N GLY A 113 -0.06 4.64 -25.08
CA GLY A 113 -1.12 3.68 -25.38
C GLY A 113 -2.11 3.44 -24.23
N ILE A 114 -1.78 3.88 -23.01
CA ILE A 114 -2.59 3.62 -21.81
C ILE A 114 -3.31 4.91 -21.39
N LYS A 115 -4.63 4.93 -21.59
CA LYS A 115 -5.52 6.04 -21.20
C LYS A 115 -6.39 5.65 -19.99
N PRO A 116 -6.59 6.57 -19.03
CA PRO A 116 -7.45 6.33 -17.88
C PRO A 116 -8.93 6.25 -18.31
N MET A 117 -9.65 5.33 -17.67
CA MET A 117 -11.11 5.30 -17.69
C MET A 117 -11.65 6.44 -16.80
N LYS A 118 -12.90 6.86 -17.03
CA LYS A 118 -13.54 7.91 -16.21
C LYS A 118 -13.68 7.47 -14.76
N ALA A 119 -13.27 8.29 -13.81
CA ALA A 119 -13.30 7.94 -12.39
C ALA A 119 -14.66 8.18 -11.73
N VAL A 120 -14.99 7.37 -10.71
CA VAL A 120 -15.93 7.77 -9.66
C VAL A 120 -15.22 8.78 -8.75
N PHE A 121 -15.79 9.97 -8.59
CA PHE A 121 -15.22 11.07 -7.83
C PHE A 121 -16.30 11.97 -7.25
N ASP A 122 -16.05 12.48 -6.04
CA ASP A 122 -16.84 13.55 -5.44
C ASP A 122 -15.91 14.47 -4.66
N GLN A 123 -15.96 15.74 -5.04
CA GLN A 123 -15.10 16.80 -4.51
C GLN A 123 -15.30 16.99 -3.00
N LYS A 124 -16.45 16.59 -2.43
CA LYS A 124 -16.68 16.61 -0.99
C LYS A 124 -15.61 15.83 -0.22
N TYR A 125 -15.15 14.71 -0.77
CA TYR A 125 -14.19 13.83 -0.10
C TYR A 125 -12.73 14.14 -0.45
N VAL A 126 -12.49 14.90 -1.53
CA VAL A 126 -11.15 15.37 -1.93
C VAL A 126 -11.24 16.82 -2.40
N LYS A 127 -11.31 17.75 -1.45
CA LYS A 127 -11.74 19.14 -1.66
C LYS A 127 -10.86 19.96 -2.60
N LYS A 128 -9.56 19.68 -2.61
CA LYS A 128 -8.53 20.43 -3.35
C LYS A 128 -8.40 20.00 -4.83
N LEU A 129 -9.13 18.97 -5.26
CA LEU A 129 -9.12 18.51 -6.64
C LEU A 129 -10.44 18.78 -7.35
N HIS A 130 -10.35 19.03 -8.64
CA HIS A 130 -11.48 19.16 -9.54
C HIS A 130 -11.35 18.10 -10.64
N GLY A 131 -12.40 17.31 -10.83
CA GLY A 131 -12.43 16.22 -11.81
C GLY A 131 -13.33 16.54 -12.99
N GLU A 132 -12.79 16.50 -14.20
CA GLU A 132 -13.54 16.68 -15.45
C GLU A 132 -13.80 15.35 -16.17
N TRP A 133 -12.96 14.34 -15.91
CA TRP A 133 -13.03 13.01 -16.49
C TRP A 133 -13.75 12.02 -15.57
N VAL A 134 -14.98 12.34 -15.17
CA VAL A 134 -15.73 11.60 -14.14
C VAL A 134 -16.93 10.85 -14.69
N LYS A 135 -17.28 9.73 -14.04
CA LYS A 135 -18.51 8.97 -14.33
C LYS A 135 -19.75 9.75 -13.87
N LYS A 136 -20.87 9.46 -14.52
CA LYS A 136 -22.20 9.99 -14.17
C LYS A 136 -23.13 8.81 -13.95
N GLY A 137 -23.89 8.85 -12.87
CA GLY A 137 -24.84 7.82 -12.50
C GLY A 137 -25.81 8.35 -11.45
N ASP A 138 -26.94 7.68 -11.28
CA ASP A 138 -28.02 8.15 -10.39
C ASP A 138 -27.61 8.07 -8.92
N ASN A 139 -26.81 7.06 -8.57
CA ASN A 139 -26.31 6.86 -7.22
C ASN A 139 -25.00 6.06 -7.15
N TRP A 140 -24.42 5.93 -5.96
CA TRP A 140 -23.20 5.15 -5.74
C TRP A 140 -23.32 3.69 -6.19
N TYR A 141 -24.50 3.09 -6.09
CA TYR A 141 -24.73 1.70 -6.49
C TYR A 141 -24.67 1.54 -8.02
N ASP A 142 -25.23 2.49 -8.77
CA ASP A 142 -25.12 2.55 -10.23
C ASP A 142 -23.65 2.77 -10.67
N LEU A 143 -22.95 3.71 -10.01
CA LEU A 143 -21.53 3.96 -10.27
C LEU A 143 -20.65 2.73 -9.99
N ALA A 144 -20.96 1.94 -8.95
CA ALA A 144 -20.31 0.64 -8.73
C ALA A 144 -20.60 -0.35 -9.87
N GLY A 145 -21.81 -0.36 -10.41
CA GLY A 145 -22.19 -1.11 -11.61
C GLY A 145 -21.28 -0.79 -12.80
N GLN A 146 -21.11 0.50 -13.09
CA GLN A 146 -20.25 0.97 -14.18
C GLN A 146 -18.78 0.58 -13.97
N LEU A 147 -18.27 0.61 -12.72
CA LEU A 147 -16.92 0.13 -12.43
C LEU A 147 -16.77 -1.38 -12.65
N MET A 148 -17.79 -2.17 -12.31
CA MET A 148 -17.79 -3.60 -12.60
C MET A 148 -17.77 -3.87 -14.11
N ASP A 149 -18.48 -3.07 -14.90
CA ASP A 149 -18.47 -3.20 -16.36
C ASP A 149 -17.14 -2.78 -16.97
N ASP A 150 -16.52 -1.69 -16.50
CA ASP A 150 -15.16 -1.30 -16.87
C ASP A 150 -14.16 -2.44 -16.64
N MET A 151 -14.23 -3.10 -15.47
CA MET A 151 -13.34 -4.22 -15.15
C MET A 151 -13.56 -5.44 -16.07
N LYS A 152 -14.82 -5.77 -16.40
CA LYS A 152 -15.15 -6.84 -17.36
C LYS A 152 -14.64 -6.50 -18.76
N GLU A 153 -14.89 -5.28 -19.22
CA GLU A 153 -14.49 -4.82 -20.55
C GLU A 153 -12.96 -4.79 -20.66
N PHE A 154 -12.27 -4.20 -19.67
CA PHE A 154 -10.81 -4.19 -19.62
C PHE A 154 -10.24 -5.61 -19.68
N LYS A 155 -10.79 -6.53 -18.89
CA LYS A 155 -10.39 -7.93 -18.90
C LYS A 155 -10.54 -8.56 -20.28
N LYS A 156 -11.70 -8.39 -20.92
CA LYS A 156 -12.01 -8.92 -22.25
C LYS A 156 -11.12 -8.32 -23.34
N LYS A 157 -11.03 -6.99 -23.40
CA LYS A 157 -10.31 -6.24 -24.44
C LYS A 157 -8.81 -6.56 -24.44
N ASN A 158 -8.23 -6.76 -23.26
CA ASN A 158 -6.80 -7.01 -23.12
C ASN A 158 -6.43 -8.50 -23.01
N GLY A 159 -7.41 -9.40 -23.05
CA GLY A 159 -7.18 -10.84 -22.88
C GLY A 159 -6.58 -11.20 -21.51
N CYS A 160 -7.00 -10.49 -20.46
CA CYS A 160 -6.56 -10.79 -19.10
C CYS A 160 -7.35 -11.95 -18.51
N ASP A 161 -6.67 -12.88 -17.84
CA ASP A 161 -7.33 -13.97 -17.11
C ASP A 161 -7.66 -13.57 -15.67
N ARG A 162 -6.87 -12.65 -15.12
CA ARG A 162 -6.91 -12.20 -13.74
C ARG A 162 -6.83 -10.69 -13.66
N LEU A 163 -7.35 -10.13 -12.59
CA LEU A 163 -7.28 -8.70 -12.29
C LEU A 163 -6.86 -8.53 -10.83
N VAL A 164 -6.15 -7.44 -10.54
CA VAL A 164 -5.91 -6.90 -9.19
C VAL A 164 -6.14 -5.40 -9.23
N VAL A 165 -6.72 -4.85 -8.17
CA VAL A 165 -6.87 -3.41 -7.98
C VAL A 165 -5.90 -2.92 -6.90
N VAL A 166 -5.12 -1.88 -7.21
CA VAL A 166 -4.25 -1.19 -6.25
C VAL A 166 -4.59 0.29 -6.23
N TRP A 167 -5.17 0.75 -5.12
CA TRP A 167 -5.56 2.15 -4.94
C TRP A 167 -4.33 3.06 -4.87
N CYS A 168 -4.21 3.96 -5.84
CA CYS A 168 -3.16 4.98 -5.92
C CYS A 168 -3.72 6.42 -5.99
N ALA A 169 -5.03 6.57 -5.79
CA ALA A 169 -5.73 7.85 -5.82
C ALA A 169 -5.55 8.62 -4.50
N SER A 170 -5.93 9.89 -4.55
CA SER A 170 -5.79 10.85 -3.46
C SER A 170 -6.40 10.36 -2.15
N THR A 171 -5.81 10.86 -1.06
CA THR A 171 -6.35 10.66 0.29
C THR A 171 -7.71 11.36 0.40
N GLU A 172 -8.71 10.64 0.90
CA GLU A 172 -10.04 11.17 1.20
C GLU A 172 -10.07 11.78 2.62
N ILE A 173 -11.04 12.65 2.87
CA ILE A 173 -11.30 13.18 4.21
C ILE A 173 -11.52 12.07 5.24
N PHE A 174 -11.25 12.40 6.51
CA PHE A 174 -11.45 11.46 7.61
C PHE A 174 -12.93 11.12 7.83
N ILE A 175 -13.26 9.82 7.82
CA ILE A 175 -14.59 9.28 8.11
C ILE A 175 -14.46 8.17 9.14
N LYS A 176 -15.42 8.12 10.07
CA LYS A 176 -15.56 7.02 11.04
C LYS A 176 -16.57 5.99 10.55
N PRO A 177 -16.42 4.70 10.92
CA PRO A 177 -17.46 3.71 10.73
C PRO A 177 -18.81 4.17 11.31
N THR A 178 -19.90 3.97 10.56
CA THR A 178 -21.28 4.28 10.98
C THR A 178 -22.14 3.03 10.80
N ALA A 179 -23.44 3.12 11.12
CA ALA A 179 -24.38 2.02 10.88
C ALA A 179 -24.50 1.64 9.40
N ALA A 180 -24.22 2.56 8.46
CA ALA A 180 -24.20 2.26 7.03
C ALA A 180 -23.13 1.21 6.68
N HIS A 181 -22.05 1.15 7.45
CA HIS A 181 -20.88 0.31 7.23
C HIS A 181 -20.95 -1.07 7.89
N ALA A 182 -22.04 -1.38 8.60
CA ALA A 182 -22.14 -2.54 9.47
C ALA A 182 -22.36 -3.85 8.71
N THR A 183 -23.25 -3.89 7.72
CA THR A 183 -23.53 -5.08 6.90
C THR A 183 -23.59 -4.73 5.43
N ILE A 184 -23.58 -5.73 4.55
CA ILE A 184 -23.68 -5.49 3.11
C ILE A 184 -25.05 -4.94 2.72
N GLU A 185 -26.11 -5.33 3.42
CA GLU A 185 -27.45 -4.80 3.19
C GLU A 185 -27.54 -3.31 3.57
N SER A 186 -26.98 -2.91 4.71
CA SER A 186 -26.95 -1.50 5.12
C SER A 186 -26.09 -0.67 4.16
N PHE A 187 -24.97 -1.24 3.71
CA PHE A 187 -24.03 -0.58 2.82
C PHE A 187 -24.62 -0.38 1.41
N GLU A 188 -25.24 -1.41 0.82
CA GLU A 188 -25.90 -1.31 -0.48
C GLU A 188 -27.12 -0.38 -0.44
N LYS A 189 -27.86 -0.34 0.67
CA LYS A 189 -28.92 0.65 0.89
C LYS A 189 -28.35 2.07 0.90
N ALA A 190 -27.31 2.32 1.69
CA ALA A 190 -26.65 3.61 1.78
C ALA A 190 -26.07 4.08 0.43
N MET A 191 -25.58 3.15 -0.40
CA MET A 191 -25.15 3.45 -1.77
C MET A 191 -26.31 3.91 -2.66
N LYS A 192 -27.46 3.22 -2.61
CA LYS A 192 -28.65 3.58 -3.41
C LYS A 192 -29.25 4.93 -2.99
N GLU A 193 -29.11 5.29 -1.72
CA GLU A 193 -29.61 6.54 -1.14
C GLU A 193 -28.62 7.71 -1.26
N ASN A 194 -27.46 7.53 -1.90
CA ASN A 194 -26.38 8.53 -1.95
C ASN A 194 -25.96 9.05 -0.57
N SER A 195 -25.89 8.15 0.41
CA SER A 195 -25.51 8.50 1.77
C SER A 195 -24.14 9.20 1.80
N PRO A 196 -23.99 10.29 2.59
CA PRO A 196 -22.71 10.97 2.79
C PRO A 196 -21.67 10.14 3.55
N ASP A 197 -22.06 8.97 4.06
CA ASP A 197 -21.15 8.03 4.72
C ASP A 197 -20.35 7.19 3.71
N ILE A 198 -20.85 7.07 2.47
CA ILE A 198 -20.17 6.31 1.42
C ILE A 198 -19.21 7.21 0.64
N THR A 199 -17.97 6.75 0.52
CA THR A 199 -16.90 7.45 -0.22
C THR A 199 -16.60 6.79 -1.56
N PRO A 200 -16.03 7.53 -2.54
CA PRO A 200 -15.55 6.96 -3.79
C PRO A 200 -14.68 5.72 -3.60
N SER A 201 -13.71 5.72 -2.69
CA SER A 201 -12.84 4.56 -2.45
C SER A 201 -13.61 3.30 -2.04
N MET A 202 -14.67 3.45 -1.24
CA MET A 202 -15.54 2.34 -0.87
C MET A 202 -16.36 1.83 -2.06
N VAL A 203 -16.77 2.69 -3.00
CA VAL A 203 -17.47 2.29 -4.24
C VAL A 203 -16.55 1.44 -5.13
N TYR A 204 -15.29 1.83 -5.30
CA TYR A 204 -14.30 1.02 -6.01
C TYR A 204 -14.04 -0.32 -5.32
N ALA A 205 -13.84 -0.30 -4.00
CA ALA A 205 -13.63 -1.51 -3.22
C ALA A 205 -14.84 -2.45 -3.32
N TYR A 206 -16.07 -1.93 -3.16
CA TYR A 206 -17.28 -2.72 -3.31
C TYR A 206 -17.38 -3.37 -4.70
N ALA A 207 -17.16 -2.61 -5.78
CA ALA A 207 -17.20 -3.15 -7.15
C ALA A 207 -16.17 -4.26 -7.36
N ALA A 208 -14.92 -4.07 -6.93
CA ALA A 208 -13.87 -5.08 -7.06
C ALA A 208 -14.20 -6.33 -6.25
N LEU A 209 -14.58 -6.17 -4.98
CA LEU A 209 -14.89 -7.28 -4.08
C LEU A 209 -16.15 -8.04 -4.50
N LYS A 210 -17.17 -7.37 -5.06
CA LYS A 210 -18.37 -8.03 -5.62
C LYS A 210 -18.01 -8.96 -6.78
N MET A 211 -16.98 -8.62 -7.55
CA MET A 211 -16.43 -9.45 -8.63
C MET A 211 -15.37 -10.47 -8.15
N GLY A 212 -15.08 -10.51 -6.85
CA GLY A 212 -14.04 -11.36 -6.28
C GLY A 212 -12.61 -10.89 -6.59
N ILE A 213 -12.41 -9.67 -7.10
CA ILE A 213 -11.11 -9.12 -7.51
C ILE A 213 -10.34 -8.65 -6.27
N PRO A 214 -9.04 -9.00 -6.12
CA PRO A 214 -8.23 -8.56 -4.98
C PRO A 214 -8.06 -7.03 -4.96
N PHE A 215 -8.06 -6.44 -3.76
CA PHE A 215 -7.98 -4.99 -3.59
C PHE A 215 -6.93 -4.60 -2.53
N ALA A 216 -5.93 -3.81 -2.93
CA ALA A 216 -4.92 -3.23 -2.03
C ALA A 216 -5.14 -1.72 -1.88
N ASN A 217 -5.32 -1.24 -0.65
CA ASN A 217 -5.51 0.18 -0.37
C ASN A 217 -4.17 0.90 -0.11
N GLY A 218 -3.72 1.73 -1.04
CA GLY A 218 -2.47 2.50 -0.91
C GLY A 218 -2.59 3.82 -0.16
N ALA A 219 -3.80 4.26 0.20
CA ALA A 219 -4.08 5.51 0.91
C ALA A 219 -4.59 5.24 2.34
N PRO A 220 -4.58 6.22 3.27
CA PRO A 220 -5.06 6.00 4.64
C PRO A 220 -6.60 6.03 4.76
N ASN A 221 -7.32 6.02 3.63
CA ASN A 221 -8.78 6.08 3.54
C ASN A 221 -9.46 4.93 4.31
N LEU A 222 -10.70 5.15 4.77
CA LEU A 222 -11.45 4.11 5.48
C LEU A 222 -11.71 2.88 4.58
N THR A 223 -12.13 3.09 3.33
CA THR A 223 -12.19 2.07 2.25
C THR A 223 -12.61 0.67 2.72
N THR A 224 -11.71 -0.32 2.78
CA THR A 224 -12.00 -1.71 3.15
C THR A 224 -11.95 -1.98 4.67
N ASP A 225 -11.61 -0.98 5.49
CA ASP A 225 -11.59 -1.06 6.97
C ASP A 225 -13.00 -0.95 7.58
N ILE A 226 -14.00 -1.54 6.93
CA ILE A 226 -15.38 -1.58 7.43
C ILE A 226 -15.94 -3.00 7.44
N PRO A 227 -16.77 -3.37 8.43
CA PRO A 227 -17.31 -4.72 8.56
C PRO A 227 -17.95 -5.25 7.28
N ALA A 228 -18.82 -4.45 6.63
CA ALA A 228 -19.49 -4.83 5.41
C ALA A 228 -18.51 -5.30 4.31
N LEU A 229 -17.48 -4.51 3.99
CA LEU A 229 -16.54 -4.84 2.92
C LEU A 229 -15.55 -5.94 3.31
N MET A 230 -15.18 -6.05 4.60
CA MET A 230 -14.39 -7.18 5.08
C MET A 230 -15.15 -8.51 4.95
N GLU A 231 -16.46 -8.51 5.23
CA GLU A 231 -17.31 -9.68 5.05
C GLU A 231 -17.52 -10.03 3.58
N LEU A 232 -17.77 -9.02 2.73
CA LEU A 232 -17.89 -9.21 1.28
C LEU A 232 -16.62 -9.81 0.66
N ALA A 233 -15.45 -9.31 1.08
CA ALA A 233 -14.16 -9.84 0.64
C ALA A 233 -14.02 -11.34 0.98
N LYS A 234 -14.42 -11.75 2.17
CA LYS A 234 -14.42 -13.18 2.57
C LYS A 234 -15.45 -13.99 1.77
N ALA A 235 -16.66 -13.46 1.59
CA ALA A 235 -17.75 -14.14 0.90
C ALA A 235 -17.39 -14.43 -0.57
N ASN A 236 -16.75 -13.47 -1.25
CA ASN A 236 -16.39 -13.58 -2.66
C ASN A 236 -14.94 -14.04 -2.89
N ASN A 237 -14.27 -14.55 -1.86
CA ASN A 237 -12.89 -15.05 -1.94
C ASN A 237 -11.88 -14.00 -2.47
N ALA A 238 -12.11 -12.72 -2.20
CA ALA A 238 -11.22 -11.63 -2.58
C ALA A 238 -10.22 -11.34 -1.44
N PRO A 239 -8.91 -11.41 -1.69
CA PRO A 239 -7.90 -10.87 -0.79
C PRO A 239 -8.02 -9.35 -0.68
N ILE A 240 -7.87 -8.83 0.55
CA ILE A 240 -7.73 -7.39 0.81
C ILE A 240 -6.48 -7.13 1.66
N CYS A 241 -5.83 -6.00 1.41
CA CYS A 241 -4.81 -5.48 2.29
C CYS A 241 -4.79 -3.95 2.24
N GLY A 242 -4.14 -3.37 3.24
CA GLY A 242 -4.05 -1.93 3.41
C GLY A 242 -3.50 -1.63 4.80
N LYS A 243 -3.35 -0.38 5.17
CA LYS A 243 -3.51 0.79 4.31
C LYS A 243 -2.37 1.79 4.47
N ASP A 244 -2.30 2.70 3.50
CA ASP A 244 -1.27 3.71 3.33
C ASP A 244 0.13 3.13 3.10
N PHE A 245 0.71 3.33 1.93
CA PHE A 245 2.03 2.79 1.61
C PHE A 245 3.10 3.25 2.60
N LYS A 246 3.87 2.31 3.14
CA LYS A 246 4.95 2.63 4.08
C LYS A 246 6.21 3.08 3.35
N THR A 247 6.25 4.39 3.11
CA THR A 247 7.38 5.10 2.50
C THR A 247 7.94 6.15 3.45
N GLY A 248 9.06 6.76 3.05
CA GLY A 248 9.61 7.98 3.64
C GLY A 248 9.82 7.90 5.15
N GLN A 249 9.24 8.85 5.88
CA GLN A 249 9.48 9.03 7.31
C GLN A 249 8.90 7.88 8.17
N THR A 250 7.72 7.35 7.82
CA THR A 250 7.14 6.26 8.63
C THR A 250 7.95 4.98 8.50
N LEU A 251 8.53 4.71 7.31
CA LEU A 251 9.49 3.63 7.15
C LEU A 251 10.66 3.77 8.14
N MET A 252 11.25 4.96 8.23
CA MET A 252 12.34 5.22 9.18
C MET A 252 11.94 4.99 10.64
N LYS A 253 10.73 5.40 11.04
CA LYS A 253 10.19 5.10 12.37
C LYS A 253 10.11 3.60 12.64
N THR A 254 9.59 2.82 11.69
CA THR A 254 9.47 1.37 11.82
C THR A 254 10.80 0.61 11.73
N ILE A 255 11.88 1.27 11.30
CA ILE A 255 13.25 0.72 11.34
C ILE A 255 13.89 1.02 12.70
N LEU A 256 13.78 2.27 13.17
CA LEU A 256 14.53 2.74 14.33
C LEU A 256 13.86 2.42 15.66
N ALA A 257 12.54 2.59 15.78
CA ALA A 257 11.84 2.35 17.03
C ALA A 257 12.01 0.89 17.52
N PRO A 258 11.94 -0.14 16.65
CA PRO A 258 12.27 -1.51 17.06
C PRO A 258 13.71 -1.67 17.53
N GLY A 259 14.67 -1.03 16.87
CA GLY A 259 16.09 -1.09 17.26
C GLY A 259 16.36 -0.46 18.63
N LEU A 260 15.74 0.70 18.91
CA LEU A 260 15.80 1.36 20.22
C LEU A 260 15.21 0.45 21.30
N LYS A 261 14.01 -0.08 21.06
CA LYS A 261 13.34 -0.99 21.98
C LYS A 261 14.13 -2.28 22.22
N ALA A 262 14.69 -2.87 21.18
CA ALA A 262 15.48 -4.10 21.27
C ALA A 262 16.72 -3.95 22.19
N ARG A 263 17.16 -2.70 22.42
CA ARG A 263 18.27 -2.35 23.30
C ARG A 263 17.82 -1.68 24.60
N MET A 264 16.52 -1.62 24.86
CA MET A 264 15.92 -0.95 26.02
C MET A 264 16.39 0.50 26.18
N ILE A 265 16.52 1.21 25.05
CA ILE A 265 16.84 2.64 25.03
C ILE A 265 15.52 3.40 25.16
N GLY A 266 15.42 4.22 26.21
CA GLY A 266 14.22 4.99 26.51
C GLY A 266 14.03 6.18 25.59
N LEU A 267 12.80 6.71 25.55
CA LEU A 267 12.40 7.81 24.68
C LEU A 267 11.77 8.93 25.52
N ASN A 268 12.30 10.15 25.39
CA ASN A 268 11.69 11.35 25.96
C ASN A 268 10.83 12.09 24.93
N GLY A 269 11.22 12.06 23.65
CA GLY A 269 10.49 12.77 22.61
C GLY A 269 10.86 12.33 21.20
N TRP A 270 9.87 12.39 20.31
CA TRP A 270 10.06 12.19 18.87
C TRP A 270 9.31 13.29 18.13
N PHE A 271 10.05 14.26 17.59
CA PHE A 271 9.51 15.32 16.75
C PHE A 271 9.76 15.00 15.30
N SER A 272 8.70 14.97 14.49
CA SER A 272 8.73 14.65 13.07
C SER A 272 8.11 15.79 12.27
N THR A 273 8.83 16.36 11.31
CA THR A 273 8.29 17.32 10.35
C THR A 273 8.62 16.90 8.92
N ASN A 274 7.78 17.29 7.97
CA ASN A 274 7.97 16.99 6.54
C ASN A 274 7.58 18.19 5.68
N ILE A 275 8.25 18.32 4.54
CA ILE A 275 7.82 19.19 3.43
C ILE A 275 7.69 18.39 2.14
N LEU A 276 6.68 18.71 1.33
CA LEU A 276 6.44 18.16 0.00
C LEU A 276 5.60 19.12 -0.84
N GLY A 277 5.75 19.09 -2.17
CA GLY A 277 5.12 20.05 -3.08
C GLY A 277 4.32 19.42 -4.23
N ASN A 278 4.16 18.09 -4.25
CA ASN A 278 3.33 17.40 -5.23
C ASN A 278 1.84 17.48 -4.85
N ARG A 279 0.99 16.86 -5.68
CA ARG A 279 -0.48 16.83 -5.49
C ARG A 279 -0.90 16.17 -4.16
N ASP A 280 -0.12 15.21 -3.65
CA ASP A 280 -0.37 14.64 -2.32
C ASP A 280 -0.19 15.70 -1.23
N GLY A 281 0.86 16.52 -1.34
CA GLY A 281 1.07 17.68 -0.46
C GLY A 281 -0.07 18.69 -0.50
N GLU A 282 -0.57 19.01 -1.69
CA GLU A 282 -1.69 19.95 -1.86
C GLU A 282 -2.99 19.42 -1.24
N VAL A 283 -3.29 18.13 -1.40
CA VAL A 283 -4.46 17.48 -0.77
C VAL A 283 -4.31 17.45 0.75
N LEU A 284 -3.11 17.17 1.26
CA LEU A 284 -2.81 17.12 2.70
C LEU A 284 -2.72 18.48 3.39
N ASP A 285 -2.73 19.58 2.62
CA ASP A 285 -2.87 20.95 3.17
C ASP A 285 -4.30 21.22 3.68
N ASP A 286 -5.26 20.34 3.34
CA ASP A 286 -6.59 20.34 3.95
C ASP A 286 -6.58 19.66 5.34
N PRO A 287 -7.05 20.33 6.42
CA PRO A 287 -7.00 19.78 7.78
C PRO A 287 -7.76 18.45 7.99
N GLU A 288 -8.85 18.21 7.27
CA GLU A 288 -9.63 16.97 7.40
C GLU A 288 -8.94 15.79 6.71
N SER A 289 -8.29 16.05 5.57
CA SER A 289 -7.45 15.07 4.88
C SER A 289 -6.17 14.78 5.67
N PHE A 290 -5.58 15.82 6.28
CA PHE A 290 -4.42 15.69 7.16
C PHE A 290 -4.71 14.82 8.39
N LYS A 291 -5.90 14.96 9.00
CA LYS A 291 -6.29 14.18 10.19
C LYS A 291 -6.19 12.66 9.96
N THR A 292 -6.61 12.17 8.79
CA THR A 292 -6.48 10.75 8.40
C THR A 292 -5.01 10.29 8.42
N LYS A 293 -4.09 11.18 7.99
CA LYS A 293 -2.64 10.93 7.96
C LYS A 293 -1.99 11.08 9.33
N GLU A 294 -2.51 11.96 10.18
CA GLU A 294 -2.01 12.19 11.53
C GLU A 294 -2.29 10.96 12.42
N GLU A 295 -3.53 10.46 12.43
CA GLU A 295 -3.90 9.28 13.24
C GLU A 295 -3.06 8.05 12.88
N SER A 296 -2.84 7.80 11.58
CA SER A 296 -2.02 6.67 11.10
C SER A 296 -0.53 6.79 11.45
N LYS A 297 -0.01 8.00 11.68
CA LYS A 297 1.41 8.23 12.02
C LYS A 297 1.70 8.24 13.51
N LEU A 298 0.71 8.61 14.33
CA LEU A 298 0.87 8.70 15.79
C LEU A 298 0.84 7.31 16.44
N SER A 299 -0.01 6.40 15.98
CA SER A 299 -0.18 5.07 16.59
C SER A 299 1.05 4.15 16.47
N VAL A 300 1.91 4.38 15.46
CA VAL A 300 3.05 3.49 15.15
C VAL A 300 4.00 3.31 16.34
N LEU A 301 4.33 4.40 17.05
CA LEU A 301 5.27 4.33 18.17
C LEU A 301 4.67 3.63 19.39
N GLU A 302 3.40 3.86 19.70
CA GLU A 302 2.73 3.23 20.84
C GLU A 302 2.74 1.71 20.74
N HIS A 303 2.43 1.17 19.55
CA HIS A 303 2.43 -0.28 19.33
C HIS A 303 3.83 -0.89 19.36
N ILE A 304 4.83 -0.21 18.79
CA ILE A 304 6.20 -0.71 18.80
C ILE A 304 6.77 -0.65 20.22
N LEU A 305 6.73 0.51 20.87
CA LEU A 305 7.41 0.76 22.16
C LEU A 305 6.68 0.13 23.34
N GLN A 306 5.36 -0.07 23.24
CA GLN A 306 4.52 -0.69 24.27
C GLN A 306 4.64 -0.02 25.66
N PRO A 307 4.27 1.27 25.82
CA PRO A 307 4.38 2.01 27.09
C PRO A 307 3.81 1.30 28.31
N LYS A 308 2.68 0.60 28.15
CA LYS A 308 2.05 -0.17 29.24
C LYS A 308 2.92 -1.32 29.76
N LEU A 309 3.79 -1.88 28.93
CA LEU A 309 4.72 -2.96 29.30
C LEU A 309 6.07 -2.41 29.79
N TYR A 310 6.48 -1.24 29.30
CA TYR A 310 7.76 -0.61 29.63
C TYR A 310 7.57 0.85 30.08
N PRO A 311 6.84 1.09 31.18
CA PRO A 311 6.44 2.43 31.58
C PRO A 311 7.65 3.33 31.90
N GLU A 312 8.70 2.78 32.50
CA GLU A 312 9.94 3.52 32.81
C GLU A 312 10.65 4.08 31.57
N LEU A 313 10.44 3.47 30.39
CA LEU A 313 11.09 3.86 29.15
C LEU A 313 10.21 4.74 28.26
N TYR A 314 8.89 4.55 28.30
CA TYR A 314 7.99 5.09 27.26
C TYR A 314 6.62 5.59 27.77
N ASP A 315 6.33 5.67 29.07
CA ASP A 315 5.00 6.13 29.53
C ASP A 315 4.71 7.61 29.17
N ASN A 316 5.76 8.44 29.13
CA ASN A 316 5.63 9.90 29.06
C ASN A 316 6.40 10.54 27.89
N PHE A 317 6.68 9.79 26.82
CA PHE A 317 7.36 10.39 25.67
C PHE A 317 6.44 11.34 24.91
N TYR A 318 6.99 12.44 24.43
CA TYR A 318 6.25 13.40 23.61
C TYR A 318 6.35 13.06 22.12
N HIS A 319 5.23 12.84 21.43
CA HIS A 319 5.22 12.60 19.98
C HIS A 319 4.57 13.73 19.21
N LYS A 320 5.25 14.26 18.20
CA LYS A 320 4.71 15.31 17.35
C LYS A 320 4.95 15.05 15.88
N VAL A 321 3.91 15.22 15.06
CA VAL A 321 4.00 15.12 13.60
C VAL A 321 3.50 16.42 12.96
N ARG A 322 4.24 16.89 11.96
CA ARG A 322 3.89 18.01 11.08
C ARG A 322 4.14 17.62 9.62
N ILE A 323 3.25 18.07 8.74
CA ILE A 323 3.41 18.00 7.28
C ILE A 323 3.08 19.40 6.79
N ASN A 324 3.95 19.97 5.96
CA ASN A 324 3.75 21.31 5.42
C ASN A 324 3.82 21.23 3.90
N TYR A 325 2.83 21.81 3.23
CA TYR A 325 2.87 21.95 1.79
C TYR A 325 3.89 23.02 1.40
N TYR A 326 4.84 22.65 0.56
CA TYR A 326 5.89 23.55 0.07
C TYR A 326 6.09 23.31 -1.44
N PRO A 327 5.34 24.04 -2.29
CA PRO A 327 5.27 23.79 -3.73
C PRO A 327 6.61 23.60 -4.45
N PRO A 328 7.68 24.37 -4.16
CA PRO A 328 8.95 24.24 -4.89
C PRO A 328 9.60 22.85 -4.82
N ARG A 329 9.21 21.98 -3.88
CA ARG A 329 9.80 20.64 -3.74
C ARG A 329 9.26 19.60 -4.71
N GLY A 330 8.06 19.79 -5.28
CA GLY A 330 7.42 18.74 -6.08
C GLY A 330 7.38 17.40 -5.33
N ASP A 331 7.78 16.29 -5.98
CA ASP A 331 7.85 14.95 -5.37
C ASP A 331 9.08 14.74 -4.46
N ASN A 332 10.03 15.68 -4.41
CA ASN A 332 11.22 15.61 -3.55
C ASN A 332 10.86 15.94 -2.10
N LYS A 333 10.20 15.00 -1.43
CA LYS A 333 9.84 15.08 -0.03
C LYS A 333 11.08 15.09 0.86
N GLU A 334 11.06 15.93 1.88
CA GLU A 334 12.07 15.93 2.94
C GLU A 334 11.39 15.70 4.29
N GLY A 335 11.98 14.85 5.12
CA GLY A 335 11.50 14.53 6.45
C GLY A 335 12.62 14.68 7.48
N TRP A 336 12.37 15.44 8.53
CA TRP A 336 13.29 15.59 9.65
C TRP A 336 12.69 14.98 10.90
N ASP A 337 13.52 14.22 11.62
CA ASP A 337 13.18 13.66 12.90
C ASP A 337 14.23 14.05 13.94
N ASN A 338 13.77 14.64 15.04
CA ASN A 338 14.53 14.81 16.27
C ASN A 338 14.03 13.80 17.29
N ILE A 339 14.92 12.91 17.74
CA ILE A 339 14.58 11.83 18.65
C ILE A 339 15.42 12.00 19.92
N ASP A 340 14.77 12.41 20.99
CA ASP A 340 15.37 12.57 22.32
C ASP A 340 15.29 11.23 23.05
N ILE A 341 16.44 10.57 23.22
CA ILE A 341 16.55 9.24 23.82
C ILE A 341 17.33 9.30 25.13
N PHE A 342 17.27 8.24 25.92
CA PHE A 342 18.13 8.08 27.10
C PHE A 342 18.59 6.64 27.26
N GLY A 343 19.79 6.47 27.83
CA GLY A 343 20.43 5.18 27.98
C GLY A 343 20.79 4.86 29.43
N TRP A 344 21.95 4.21 29.61
CA TRP A 344 22.49 3.82 30.91
C TRP A 344 22.46 4.99 31.91
N LEU A 345 21.97 4.72 33.13
CA LEU A 345 21.81 5.71 34.21
C LEU A 345 20.91 6.91 33.87
N GLY A 346 20.06 6.79 32.84
CA GLY A 346 19.17 7.87 32.41
C GLY A 346 19.86 8.99 31.63
N TYR A 347 21.11 8.80 31.18
CA TYR A 347 21.83 9.85 30.45
C TYR A 347 21.17 10.15 29.10
N PRO A 348 20.85 11.43 28.82
CA PRO A 348 20.17 11.84 27.60
C PRO A 348 21.12 11.87 26.40
N MET A 349 20.59 11.52 25.23
CA MET A 349 21.25 11.61 23.93
C MET A 349 20.23 12.01 22.86
N GLN A 350 20.68 12.25 21.64
CA GLN A 350 19.81 12.59 20.51
C GLN A 350 20.18 11.81 19.25
N ILE A 351 19.17 11.45 18.48
CA ILE A 351 19.30 11.01 17.10
C ILE A 351 18.63 12.07 16.22
N LYS A 352 19.34 12.51 15.17
CA LYS A 352 18.81 13.40 14.14
C LYS A 352 18.77 12.63 12.83
N ILE A 353 17.65 12.74 12.14
CA ILE A 353 17.48 12.16 10.81
C ILE A 353 17.06 13.29 9.89
N ASP A 354 17.74 13.39 8.77
CA ASP A 354 17.30 14.16 7.63
C ASP A 354 17.18 13.20 6.44
N PHE A 355 15.94 13.00 5.99
CA PHE A 355 15.64 12.06 4.92
C PHE A 355 15.03 12.78 3.71
N LEU A 356 15.89 13.07 2.74
CA LEU A 356 15.51 13.53 1.41
C LEU A 356 15.13 12.29 0.58
N CYS A 357 13.86 12.21 0.21
CA CYS A 357 13.32 11.06 -0.51
C CYS A 357 12.36 11.50 -1.61
N ARG A 358 12.04 10.56 -2.51
CA ARG A 358 10.98 10.72 -3.51
C ARG A 358 9.90 9.70 -3.21
N ASP A 359 8.71 10.18 -2.82
CA ASP A 359 7.65 9.29 -2.35
C ASP A 359 7.17 8.36 -3.46
N SER A 360 7.07 8.85 -4.70
CA SER A 360 6.63 8.05 -5.84
C SER A 360 7.66 6.97 -6.21
N ILE A 361 8.96 7.25 -6.06
CA ILE A 361 10.03 6.26 -6.26
C ILE A 361 9.98 5.16 -5.21
N LEU A 362 9.68 5.51 -3.95
CA LEU A 362 9.55 4.51 -2.87
C LEU A 362 8.25 3.71 -2.97
N ALA A 363 7.16 4.31 -3.47
CA ALA A 363 5.84 3.68 -3.56
C ALA A 363 5.68 2.76 -4.77
N ALA A 364 6.25 3.11 -5.93
CA ALA A 364 6.15 2.31 -7.16
C ALA A 364 6.51 0.82 -7.00
N PRO A 365 7.64 0.43 -6.37
CA PRO A 365 7.94 -0.99 -6.15
C PRO A 365 6.98 -1.68 -5.18
N ILE A 366 6.37 -0.93 -4.25
CA ILE A 366 5.32 -1.46 -3.35
C ILE A 366 4.08 -1.83 -4.15
N VAL A 367 3.66 -0.99 -5.11
CA VAL A 367 2.54 -1.28 -6.01
C VAL A 367 2.79 -2.57 -6.80
N LEU A 368 4.00 -2.74 -7.35
CA LEU A 368 4.39 -3.96 -8.05
C LEU A 368 4.29 -5.20 -7.15
N ASP A 369 4.93 -5.14 -5.98
CA ASP A 369 4.96 -6.27 -5.04
C ASP A 369 3.56 -6.67 -4.59
N LEU A 370 2.70 -5.69 -4.28
CA LEU A 370 1.32 -5.93 -3.88
C LEU A 370 0.50 -6.53 -5.02
N ALA A 371 0.65 -6.05 -6.26
CA ALA A 371 -0.05 -6.63 -7.40
C ALA A 371 0.28 -8.13 -7.57
N LEU A 372 1.56 -8.48 -7.49
CA LEU A 372 2.03 -9.86 -7.63
C LEU A 372 1.62 -10.76 -6.46
N PHE A 373 1.75 -10.27 -5.23
CA PHE A 373 1.39 -11.05 -4.04
C PHE A 373 -0.12 -11.19 -3.84
N MET A 374 -0.93 -10.20 -4.22
CA MET A 374 -2.39 -10.30 -4.16
C MET A 374 -2.94 -11.27 -5.22
N ASP A 375 -2.33 -11.30 -6.41
CA ASP A 375 -2.59 -12.33 -7.42
C ASP A 375 -2.25 -13.73 -6.88
N LEU A 376 -1.07 -13.91 -6.29
CA LEU A 376 -0.68 -15.18 -5.67
C LEU A 376 -1.67 -15.59 -4.58
N ALA A 377 -2.02 -14.68 -3.66
CA ALA A 377 -2.95 -14.92 -2.57
C ALA A 377 -4.29 -15.45 -3.09
N GLN A 378 -4.86 -14.79 -4.11
CA GLN A 378 -6.12 -15.23 -4.72
C GLN A 378 -6.00 -16.62 -5.32
N ARG A 379 -4.94 -16.89 -6.08
CA ARG A 379 -4.73 -18.20 -6.75
C ARG A 379 -4.62 -19.36 -5.77
N ILE A 380 -3.97 -19.16 -4.62
CA ILE A 380 -3.83 -20.20 -3.59
C ILE A 380 -5.06 -20.31 -2.66
N GLY A 381 -6.08 -19.48 -2.87
CA GLY A 381 -7.34 -19.49 -2.13
C GLY A 381 -7.31 -18.71 -0.81
N PHE A 382 -6.29 -17.87 -0.60
CA PHE A 382 -6.34 -16.88 0.47
C PHE A 382 -7.42 -15.83 0.14
N ARG A 383 -8.08 -15.32 1.18
CA ARG A 383 -9.20 -14.37 1.07
C ARG A 383 -9.32 -13.51 2.31
N GLY A 384 -10.01 -12.37 2.20
CA GLY A 384 -10.09 -11.38 3.27
C GLY A 384 -8.72 -10.78 3.57
N ILE A 385 -8.51 -10.34 4.81
CA ILE A 385 -7.31 -9.60 5.24
C ILE A 385 -6.04 -10.43 5.03
N GLN A 386 -5.10 -9.88 4.25
CA GLN A 386 -3.75 -10.42 4.01
C GLN A 386 -2.73 -9.77 4.95
N GLU A 387 -2.83 -10.08 6.24
CA GLU A 387 -2.00 -9.48 7.30
C GLU A 387 -0.49 -9.81 7.18
N TRP A 388 -0.11 -10.75 6.31
CA TRP A 388 1.29 -11.04 6.00
C TRP A 388 1.93 -9.98 5.08
N LEU A 389 1.12 -9.11 4.47
CA LEU A 389 1.54 -7.98 3.65
C LEU A 389 1.69 -6.67 4.44
N SER A 390 1.52 -6.69 5.77
CA SER A 390 1.71 -5.53 6.66
C SER A 390 3.06 -4.83 6.50
N PHE A 391 4.07 -5.56 6.02
CA PHE A 391 5.37 -5.03 5.63
C PHE A 391 5.27 -3.79 4.73
N TYR A 392 4.25 -3.69 3.89
CA TYR A 392 4.08 -2.61 2.91
C TYR A 392 3.27 -1.40 3.41
N PHE A 393 2.68 -1.47 4.62
CA PHE A 393 1.68 -0.49 5.06
C PHE A 393 2.07 0.26 6.34
N LYS A 394 1.65 1.53 6.43
CA LYS A 394 1.82 2.36 7.63
C LYS A 394 0.81 1.97 8.70
N SER A 395 -0.43 1.69 8.30
CA SER A 395 -1.52 1.24 9.18
C SER A 395 -2.06 -0.09 8.69
N PRO A 396 -1.36 -1.20 8.97
CA PRO A 396 -1.72 -2.50 8.43
C PRO A 396 -3.08 -2.97 8.93
N GLN A 397 -3.89 -3.53 8.02
CA GLN A 397 -5.15 -4.16 8.31
C GLN A 397 -4.96 -5.38 9.20
N HIS A 398 -5.81 -5.48 10.22
CA HIS A 398 -5.81 -6.59 11.17
C HIS A 398 -7.25 -6.99 11.53
N ALA A 399 -7.40 -8.16 12.15
CA ALA A 399 -8.70 -8.58 12.66
C ALA A 399 -9.14 -7.67 13.83
N PRO A 400 -10.45 -7.45 14.06
CA PRO A 400 -10.95 -6.53 15.09
C PRO A 400 -10.46 -6.80 16.52
N ALA A 401 -10.15 -8.06 16.85
CA ALA A 401 -9.68 -8.46 18.18
C ALA A 401 -8.15 -8.38 18.35
N LEU A 402 -7.42 -7.94 17.33
CA LEU A 402 -5.96 -7.85 17.33
C LEU A 402 -5.51 -6.38 17.31
N TYR A 403 -4.25 -6.15 17.67
CA TYR A 403 -3.56 -4.90 17.40
C TYR A 403 -2.72 -5.04 16.11
N PRO A 404 -2.40 -3.93 15.42
CA PRO A 404 -1.51 -3.97 14.27
C PRO A 404 -0.06 -4.17 14.70
N GLU A 405 0.64 -5.14 14.08
CA GLU A 405 2.09 -5.24 14.21
C GLU A 405 2.76 -4.19 13.32
N HIS A 406 3.66 -3.37 13.88
CA HIS A 406 4.35 -2.28 13.20
C HIS A 406 5.88 -2.45 13.13
N ASP A 407 6.45 -3.42 13.84
CA ASP A 407 7.87 -3.75 13.76
C ASP A 407 8.20 -4.30 12.37
N LEU A 408 9.02 -3.56 11.61
CA LEU A 408 9.36 -3.91 10.24
C LEU A 408 10.03 -5.29 10.13
N PHE A 409 10.84 -5.68 11.11
CA PHE A 409 11.59 -6.93 11.07
C PHE A 409 10.68 -8.13 11.37
N ILE A 410 9.73 -7.97 12.29
CA ILE A 410 8.68 -8.97 12.54
C ILE A 410 7.78 -9.11 11.31
N GLN A 411 7.37 -8.00 10.70
CA GLN A 411 6.58 -8.00 9.46
C GLN A 411 7.31 -8.70 8.32
N LEU A 412 8.61 -8.43 8.12
CA LEU A 412 9.42 -9.08 7.09
C LEU A 412 9.59 -10.59 7.37
N MET A 413 9.79 -10.96 8.63
CA MET A 413 9.86 -12.37 9.03
C MET A 413 8.53 -13.09 8.77
N LYS A 414 7.40 -12.47 9.13
CA LYS A 414 6.05 -12.98 8.86
C LYS A 414 5.81 -13.16 7.35
N LEU A 415 6.16 -12.17 6.54
CA LEU A 415 6.07 -12.25 5.08
C LEU A 415 6.87 -13.44 4.55
N LYS A 416 8.17 -13.53 4.88
CA LYS A 416 9.02 -14.63 4.39
C LYS A 416 8.58 -16.00 4.90
N ASN A 417 8.17 -16.13 6.16
CA ASN A 417 7.64 -17.40 6.69
C ASN A 417 6.31 -17.78 6.04
N THR A 418 5.48 -16.80 5.65
CA THR A 418 4.27 -17.08 4.86
C THR A 418 4.63 -17.64 3.48
N LEU A 419 5.65 -17.10 2.81
CA LEU A 419 6.12 -17.64 1.53
C LEU A 419 6.68 -19.07 1.67
N ARG A 420 7.42 -19.37 2.77
CA ARG A 420 7.89 -20.73 3.06
C ARG A 420 6.73 -21.70 3.27
N TYR A 421 5.76 -21.30 4.09
CA TYR A 421 4.53 -22.06 4.32
C TYR A 421 3.78 -22.35 3.01
N ILE A 422 3.67 -21.36 2.11
CA ILE A 422 3.06 -21.52 0.78
C ILE A 422 3.74 -22.62 -0.03
N GLN A 423 5.08 -22.68 0.00
CA GLN A 423 5.88 -23.67 -0.74
C GLN A 423 6.11 -25.00 0.01
N GLY A 424 5.58 -25.15 1.22
CA GLY A 424 5.82 -26.34 2.05
C GLY A 424 7.24 -26.45 2.60
N GLU A 425 7.98 -25.35 2.70
CA GLU A 425 9.29 -25.27 3.36
C GLU A 425 9.13 -24.95 4.85
N ASP A 426 10.10 -25.37 5.65
CA ASP A 426 10.10 -25.13 7.09
C ASP A 426 10.20 -23.64 7.43
N MET A 427 9.48 -23.23 8.47
CA MET A 427 9.58 -21.87 9.00
C MET A 427 10.91 -21.64 9.68
N ILE A 428 11.46 -20.44 9.51
CA ILE A 428 12.72 -20.08 10.14
C ILE A 428 12.47 -19.47 11.52
N THR A 429 12.99 -20.12 12.56
CA THR A 429 12.87 -19.71 13.98
C THR A 429 14.12 -19.05 14.56
N HIS A 430 15.26 -19.18 13.87
CA HIS A 430 16.58 -18.67 14.30
C HIS A 430 17.19 -19.30 15.58
N LEU A 431 16.65 -20.42 16.10
CA LEU A 431 17.16 -21.08 17.32
C LEU A 431 18.64 -21.51 17.25
N GLY A 432 19.09 -22.03 16.10
CA GLY A 432 20.50 -22.30 15.85
C GLY A 432 21.11 -23.52 16.55
N GLN A 433 20.33 -24.34 17.25
CA GLN A 433 20.81 -25.57 17.88
C GLN A 433 21.41 -26.55 16.85
N GLU A 434 20.89 -26.53 15.63
CA GLU A 434 21.26 -27.44 14.54
C GLU A 434 22.68 -27.28 13.95
N TYR A 435 23.49 -26.34 14.48
CA TYR A 435 24.85 -26.01 13.99
C TYR A 435 25.97 -26.31 14.98
N TYR A 436 25.64 -26.56 16.25
CA TYR A 436 26.63 -26.61 17.34
C TYR A 436 26.80 -28.01 17.95
N ASP A 437 26.22 -29.02 17.31
CA ASP A 437 26.41 -30.45 17.64
C ASP A 437 27.47 -31.09 16.73
#